data_AF-A0A4Q8LAR5-F1
#
_entry.id   AF-A0A4Q8LAR5-F1
#
_cell.length_a   1.000
_cell.length_b   1.000
_cell.length_c   1.000
_cell.angle_alpha   90.00
_cell.angle_beta   90.00
_cell.angle_gamma   90.00
#
_symmetry.space_group_name_H-M   'P 1'
#
loop_
_entity.id
_entity.type
_entity.pdbx_description
1 polymer ?
#
loop_
_entity_poly.entity_id
_entity_poly.type
_entity_poly.pdbx_seq_one_letter_code
_entity_poly.pdbx_strand_id
1 'polypeptide(L)'
;MLAWAPLAGAQQVPDDRFASAQTTQDTAPPPPGLSAGSDVPTLGEVKALPPEEGEVLDLYRFRNPIQVDPNPFSKAYQPPPSVKDISENGGYVAYGLSKLVGAAAKGLQAIPGIKGQVHPPIARPPPLSLEQMDRAARACGDDGQGCVDNAAAGAE
;
A
#
# COMPACT_ATOMS: atom_id res chain seq x y z
N MET A 1 48.66 -22.11 20.92
CA MET A 1 49.30 -21.16 19.98
C MET A 1 48.23 -20.61 19.06
N LEU A 2 48.29 -19.29 18.86
CA LEU A 2 47.29 -18.41 18.28
C LEU A 2 46.97 -18.71 16.81
N ALA A 3 45.74 -18.40 16.39
CA ALA A 3 45.49 -17.34 15.40
C ALA A 3 43.97 -17.09 15.22
N TRP A 4 43.48 -15.97 15.76
CA TRP A 4 42.23 -15.36 15.29
C TRP A 4 42.60 -14.38 14.17
N ALA A 5 41.99 -14.53 13.00
CA ALA A 5 42.11 -13.55 11.92
C ALA A 5 41.07 -12.43 12.12
N PRO A 6 41.44 -11.14 12.08
CA PRO A 6 40.47 -10.06 12.06
C PRO A 6 39.92 -9.89 10.64
N LEU A 7 38.59 -9.93 10.47
CA LEU A 7 37.98 -9.43 9.24
C LEU A 7 37.79 -7.91 9.34
N ALA A 8 38.54 -7.25 8.47
CA ALA A 8 38.46 -5.89 7.93
C ALA A 8 37.27 -5.01 8.36
N GLY A 9 37.59 -3.80 8.82
CA GLY A 9 36.63 -2.73 9.07
C GLY A 9 35.93 -2.26 7.80
N ALA A 10 34.63 -1.99 7.92
CA ALA A 10 33.86 -1.30 6.90
C ALA A 10 34.38 0.14 6.77
N GLN A 11 34.87 0.51 5.59
CA GLN A 11 35.17 1.90 5.26
C GLN A 11 33.85 2.68 5.17
N GLN A 12 33.71 3.69 6.03
CA GLN A 12 32.68 4.71 5.89
C GLN A 12 33.08 5.64 4.73
N VAL A 13 32.23 5.73 3.71
CA VAL A 13 32.34 6.73 2.65
C VAL A 13 31.86 8.06 3.24
N PRO A 14 32.67 9.14 3.24
CA PRO A 14 32.18 10.46 3.61
C PRO A 14 31.17 10.96 2.56
N ASP A 15 29.98 11.32 3.02
CA ASP A 15 28.90 11.88 2.19
C ASP A 15 29.11 13.40 2.05
N ASP A 16 29.95 13.81 1.10
CA ASP A 16 30.24 15.23 0.78
C ASP A 16 29.10 15.94 0.02
N ARG A 17 27.86 15.42 0.06
CA ARG A 17 26.74 15.93 -0.73
C ARG A 17 26.07 17.20 -0.18
N PHE A 18 26.56 17.74 0.95
CA PHE A 18 26.03 18.98 1.53
C PHE A 18 26.94 20.19 1.31
N ALA A 19 28.03 20.07 0.55
CA ALA A 19 28.89 21.19 0.22
C ALA A 19 28.64 21.70 -1.21
N SER A 20 28.21 22.97 -1.29
CA SER A 20 28.28 23.85 -2.47
C SER A 20 27.11 23.80 -3.45
N ALA A 21 26.10 24.64 -3.20
CA ALA A 21 25.29 25.25 -4.25
C ALA A 21 25.20 26.76 -4.02
N GLN A 22 26.33 27.46 -4.17
CA GLN A 22 26.29 28.86 -4.58
C GLN A 22 26.38 28.86 -6.11
N THR A 23 25.25 28.86 -6.79
CA THR A 23 25.19 29.15 -8.22
C THR A 23 25.27 30.66 -8.39
N THR A 24 26.44 31.14 -8.82
CA THR A 24 26.60 32.42 -9.50
C THR A 24 25.71 32.43 -10.75
N GLN A 25 24.69 33.29 -10.76
CA GLN A 25 23.91 33.58 -11.97
C GLN A 25 24.78 34.38 -12.93
N ASP A 26 25.35 33.69 -13.90
CA ASP A 26 25.96 34.26 -15.09
C ASP A 26 24.86 34.86 -15.97
N THR A 27 24.91 36.17 -16.18
CA THR A 27 23.90 36.91 -16.96
C THR A 27 24.23 36.77 -18.44
N ALA A 28 23.52 35.88 -19.14
CA ALA A 28 23.48 35.88 -20.60
C ALA A 28 22.45 36.91 -21.11
N PRO A 29 22.77 37.72 -22.13
CA PRO A 29 21.81 38.67 -22.69
C PRO A 29 20.67 37.93 -23.43
N PRO A 30 19.42 38.41 -23.32
CA PRO A 30 18.28 37.77 -23.95
C PRO A 30 18.34 37.88 -25.49
N PRO A 31 17.82 36.88 -26.23
CA PRO A 31 17.78 36.91 -27.68
C PRO A 31 16.87 38.03 -28.20
N PRO A 32 17.28 38.76 -29.25
CA PRO A 32 16.47 39.83 -29.83
C PRO A 32 15.27 39.24 -30.58
N GLY A 33 14.05 39.54 -30.12
CA GLY A 33 12.84 39.18 -30.87
C GLY A 33 11.55 39.04 -30.08
N LEU A 34 11.58 39.05 -28.75
CA LEU A 34 10.35 39.05 -27.95
C LEU A 34 9.93 40.49 -27.68
N SER A 35 9.22 41.09 -28.64
CA SER A 35 8.42 42.28 -28.37
C SER A 35 7.46 41.94 -27.24
N ALA A 36 7.62 42.62 -26.10
CA ALA A 36 6.75 42.51 -24.96
C ALA A 36 5.32 42.88 -25.37
N GLY A 37 4.52 41.85 -25.69
CA GLY A 37 3.07 41.93 -25.62
C GLY A 37 2.71 42.17 -24.17
N SER A 38 2.67 43.43 -23.79
CA SER A 38 2.23 43.91 -22.49
C SER A 38 0.74 43.65 -22.35
N ASP A 39 0.37 42.46 -21.85
CA ASP A 39 -0.60 42.29 -20.76
C ASP A 39 -0.75 40.79 -20.42
N VAL A 40 0.18 40.24 -19.64
CA VAL A 40 -0.05 38.96 -18.94
C VAL A 40 -0.43 39.35 -17.51
N PRO A 41 -1.68 39.14 -17.05
CA PRO A 41 -2.06 39.46 -15.70
C PRO A 41 -1.31 38.53 -14.74
N THR A 42 -0.22 39.03 -14.16
CA THR A 42 0.46 38.36 -13.06
C THR A 42 -0.38 38.59 -11.81
N LEU A 43 -0.76 37.50 -11.15
CA LEU A 43 -1.37 37.59 -9.82
C LEU A 43 -0.38 38.32 -8.90
N GLY A 44 -0.86 39.33 -8.17
CA GLY A 44 -0.04 40.07 -7.20
C GLY A 44 0.51 39.16 -6.08
N GLU A 45 1.40 39.71 -5.25
CA GLU A 45 2.03 38.96 -4.15
C GLU A 45 0.97 38.37 -3.20
N VAL A 46 0.84 37.04 -3.20
CA VAL A 46 -0.05 36.31 -2.28
C VAL A 46 0.72 36.05 -0.99
N LYS A 47 0.42 36.82 0.06
CA LYS A 47 0.91 36.54 1.42
C LYS A 47 -0.11 35.70 2.18
N ALA A 48 0.36 34.60 2.76
CA ALA A 48 -0.43 33.83 3.70
C ALA A 48 -0.57 34.62 5.01
N LEU A 49 -1.81 34.90 5.42
CA LEU A 49 -2.11 35.46 6.74
C LEU A 49 -2.03 34.33 7.77
N PRO A 50 -1.37 34.54 8.91
CA PRO A 50 -1.43 33.58 10.01
C PRO A 50 -2.88 33.45 10.51
N PRO A 51 -3.27 32.29 11.07
CA PRO A 51 -4.58 32.10 11.67
C PRO A 51 -4.82 33.11 12.81
N GLU A 52 -6.07 33.49 13.02
CA GLU A 52 -6.50 34.35 14.12
C GLU A 52 -6.10 33.73 15.47
N GLU A 53 -5.57 34.56 16.39
CA GLU A 53 -5.10 34.11 17.69
C GLU A 53 -6.28 33.54 18.52
N GLY A 54 -6.30 32.23 18.71
CA GLY A 54 -7.32 31.52 19.50
C GLY A 54 -8.00 30.36 18.78
N GLU A 55 -7.88 30.26 17.45
CA GLU A 55 -8.34 29.08 16.71
C GLU A 55 -7.28 27.98 16.80
N VAL A 56 -7.58 26.92 17.56
CA VAL A 56 -6.73 25.72 17.60
C VAL A 56 -6.87 25.01 16.26
N LEU A 57 -5.79 25.00 15.48
CA LEU A 57 -5.70 24.29 14.21
C LEU A 57 -5.86 22.78 14.45
N ASP A 58 -7.09 22.28 14.31
CA ASP A 58 -7.38 20.85 14.44
C ASP A 58 -6.97 20.11 13.16
N LEU A 59 -5.78 19.51 13.21
CA LEU A 59 -5.20 18.71 12.14
C LEU A 59 -6.02 17.45 11.81
N TYR A 60 -6.89 17.02 12.71
CA TYR A 60 -7.73 15.84 12.53
C TYR A 60 -9.14 16.18 12.05
N ARG A 61 -9.51 17.47 11.98
CA ARG A 61 -10.79 17.90 11.40
C ARG A 61 -10.90 17.56 9.91
N PHE A 62 -9.78 17.56 9.20
CA PHE A 62 -9.74 17.16 7.80
C PHE A 62 -9.63 15.64 7.66
N ARG A 63 -10.77 15.01 7.37
CA ARG A 63 -10.79 13.65 6.82
C ARG A 63 -10.32 13.69 5.36
N ASN A 64 -9.37 12.84 5.00
CA ASN A 64 -9.03 12.62 3.61
C ASN A 64 -10.28 12.05 2.88
N PRO A 65 -10.88 12.79 1.92
CA PRO A 65 -12.10 12.33 1.24
C PRO A 65 -11.80 11.22 0.22
N ILE A 66 -10.52 10.96 -0.06
CA ILE A 66 -10.08 9.95 -1.01
C ILE A 66 -10.16 8.57 -0.34
N GLN A 67 -11.21 7.83 -0.67
CA GLN A 67 -11.30 6.41 -0.43
C GLN A 67 -10.50 5.68 -1.51
N VAL A 68 -9.45 4.96 -1.11
CA VAL A 68 -8.59 4.26 -2.07
C VAL A 68 -9.27 2.95 -2.47
N ASP A 69 -9.73 2.89 -3.72
CA ASP A 69 -10.34 1.68 -4.26
C ASP A 69 -9.32 0.51 -4.34
N PRO A 70 -9.76 -0.76 -4.21
CA PRO A 70 -8.89 -1.92 -4.33
C PRO A 70 -8.25 -2.01 -5.72
N ASN A 71 -6.98 -1.61 -5.81
CA ASN A 71 -6.21 -1.63 -7.05
C ASN A 71 -5.60 -3.03 -7.31
N PRO A 72 -5.57 -3.59 -8.54
CA PRO A 72 -4.80 -4.81 -8.83
C PRO A 72 -3.33 -4.76 -8.35
N PHE A 73 -2.69 -3.59 -8.36
CA PHE A 73 -1.33 -3.43 -7.84
C PHE A 73 -1.22 -3.66 -6.32
N SER A 74 -2.30 -3.47 -5.55
CA SER A 74 -2.32 -3.76 -4.11
C SER A 74 -2.19 -5.26 -3.79
N LYS A 75 -2.51 -6.13 -4.76
CA LYS A 75 -2.28 -7.57 -4.62
C LYS A 75 -0.85 -7.97 -4.97
N ALA A 76 -0.27 -7.31 -5.97
CA ALA A 76 1.07 -7.62 -6.45
C ALA A 76 2.17 -7.03 -5.56
N TYR A 77 1.90 -5.88 -4.95
CA TYR A 77 2.84 -5.18 -4.09
C TYR A 77 2.32 -5.11 -2.66
N GLN A 78 3.01 -5.82 -1.78
CA GLN A 78 2.87 -5.66 -0.34
C GLN A 78 4.09 -4.88 0.17
N PRO A 79 3.90 -3.69 0.76
CA PRO A 79 5.01 -2.95 1.32
C PRO A 79 5.70 -3.80 2.39
N PRO A 80 7.03 -3.71 2.51
CA PRO A 80 7.73 -4.39 3.58
C PRO A 80 7.24 -3.87 4.94
N PRO A 81 7.22 -4.73 5.98
CA PRO A 81 6.80 -4.34 7.32
C PRO A 81 7.69 -3.20 7.85
N SER A 82 7.07 -2.23 8.53
CA SER A 82 7.83 -1.10 9.08
C SER A 82 8.69 -1.55 10.28
N VAL A 83 9.75 -0.79 10.59
CA VAL A 83 10.64 -1.11 11.74
C VAL A 83 9.86 -1.08 13.05
N LYS A 84 8.90 -0.16 13.17
CA LYS A 84 7.99 -0.08 14.33
C LYS A 84 7.18 -1.36 14.46
N ASP A 85 6.56 -1.82 13.37
CA ASP A 85 5.74 -3.03 13.37
C ASP A 85 6.57 -4.27 13.70
N ILE A 86 7.81 -4.34 13.20
CA ILE A 86 8.74 -5.42 13.54
C ILE A 86 9.06 -5.38 15.03
N SER A 87 9.34 -4.22 15.59
CA SER A 87 9.63 -4.06 17.02
C SER A 87 8.45 -4.49 17.89
N GLU A 88 7.23 -4.07 17.54
CA GLU A 88 6.00 -4.42 18.27
C GLU A 88 5.67 -5.92 18.17
N ASN A 89 6.02 -6.57 17.07
CA ASN A 89 5.83 -8.01 16.86
C ASN A 89 6.99 -8.89 17.34
N GLY A 90 7.84 -8.41 18.26
CA GLY A 90 8.92 -9.21 18.85
C GLY A 90 10.25 -9.17 18.09
N GLY A 91 10.45 -8.14 17.25
CA GLY A 91 11.69 -7.83 16.58
C GLY A 91 12.01 -8.69 15.36
N TYR A 92 13.20 -8.47 14.80
CA TYR A 92 13.66 -9.14 13.58
C TYR A 92 13.83 -10.66 13.74
N VAL A 93 14.01 -11.17 14.96
CA VAL A 93 14.15 -12.61 15.22
C VAL A 93 12.82 -13.33 14.98
N ALA A 94 11.73 -12.84 15.58
CA ALA A 94 10.40 -13.41 15.39
C ALA A 94 9.95 -13.27 13.92
N TYR A 95 10.22 -12.11 13.31
CA TYR A 95 9.97 -11.90 11.88
C TYR A 95 10.78 -12.86 11.00
N GLY A 96 12.07 -13.07 11.29
CA GLY A 96 12.91 -13.99 10.56
C GLY A 96 12.41 -15.43 10.63
N LEU A 97 11.98 -15.87 11.81
CA LEU A 97 11.45 -17.22 12.02
C LEU A 97 10.12 -17.43 11.28
N SER A 98 9.18 -16.49 11.40
CA SER A 98 7.91 -16.56 10.67
C SER A 98 8.12 -16.57 9.15
N LYS A 99 9.07 -15.76 8.65
CA LYS A 99 9.45 -15.77 7.23
C LYS A 99 10.03 -17.11 6.81
N LEU A 100 10.89 -17.72 7.63
CA LEU A 100 11.48 -19.04 7.37
C LEU A 100 10.40 -20.12 7.26
N VAL A 101 9.46 -20.15 8.21
CA VAL A 101 8.34 -21.10 8.21
C VAL A 101 7.46 -20.91 6.98
N GLY A 102 7.10 -19.66 6.65
CA GLY A 102 6.32 -19.35 5.46
C GLY A 102 7.04 -19.75 4.15
N ALA A 103 8.36 -19.57 4.08
CA ALA A 103 9.15 -19.98 2.93
C ALA A 103 9.21 -21.51 2.80
N ALA A 104 9.36 -22.24 3.91
CA ALA A 104 9.34 -23.71 3.92
C ALA A 104 7.97 -24.24 3.44
N ALA A 105 6.87 -23.67 3.92
CA ALA A 105 5.53 -24.05 3.48
C ALA A 105 5.32 -23.82 1.96
N LYS A 106 5.80 -22.70 1.43
CA LYS A 106 5.81 -22.43 -0.02
C LYS A 106 6.68 -23.43 -0.78
N GLY A 107 7.83 -23.79 -0.23
CA GLY A 107 8.73 -24.79 -0.82
C GLY A 107 8.10 -26.18 -0.92
N LEU A 108 7.31 -26.60 0.08
CA LEU A 108 6.58 -27.86 0.04
C LEU A 108 5.58 -27.93 -1.11
N GLN A 109 4.90 -26.82 -1.43
CA GLN A 109 3.97 -26.74 -2.56
C GLN A 109 4.69 -26.77 -3.92
N ALA A 110 6.00 -26.52 -3.96
CA ALA A 110 6.82 -26.62 -5.17
C ALA A 110 7.32 -28.04 -5.43
N ILE A 111 7.16 -28.98 -4.49
CA ILE A 111 7.53 -30.38 -4.68
C ILE A 111 6.57 -31.01 -5.72
N PRO A 112 7.07 -31.48 -6.87
CA PRO A 112 6.22 -32.11 -7.88
C PRO A 112 5.52 -33.34 -7.30
N GLY A 113 4.19 -33.37 -7.39
CA GLY A 113 3.34 -34.42 -6.82
C GLY A 113 2.60 -34.01 -5.54
N ILE A 114 3.05 -32.98 -4.83
CA ILE A 114 2.35 -32.39 -3.68
C ILE A 114 1.70 -31.08 -4.14
N LYS A 115 0.69 -31.18 -5.01
CA LYS A 115 -0.17 -30.03 -5.32
C LYS A 115 -1.27 -29.97 -4.26
N GLY A 116 -1.45 -28.81 -3.64
CA GLY A 116 -2.61 -28.56 -2.78
C GLY A 116 -3.91 -28.83 -3.54
N GLN A 117 -5.00 -29.06 -2.83
CA GLN A 117 -6.32 -29.20 -3.45
C GLN A 117 -6.68 -27.88 -4.15
N VAL A 118 -6.40 -27.79 -5.44
CA VAL A 118 -6.84 -26.69 -6.28
C VAL A 118 -8.26 -27.03 -6.67
N HIS A 119 -9.23 -26.33 -6.07
CA HIS A 119 -10.59 -26.41 -6.56
C HIS A 119 -10.58 -25.93 -8.02
N PRO A 120 -11.03 -26.75 -8.97
CA PRO A 120 -11.15 -26.30 -10.35
C PRO A 120 -12.05 -25.06 -10.36
N PRO A 121 -11.80 -24.08 -11.26
CA PRO A 121 -12.75 -23.00 -11.48
C PRO A 121 -14.05 -23.63 -11.96
N ILE A 122 -14.97 -23.86 -11.03
CA ILE A 122 -16.32 -24.26 -11.34
C ILE A 122 -16.94 -23.03 -11.98
N ALA A 123 -17.10 -23.08 -13.31
CA ALA A 123 -18.08 -22.24 -13.98
C ALA A 123 -19.37 -22.46 -13.21
N ARG A 124 -19.87 -21.39 -12.58
CA ARG A 124 -20.98 -21.40 -11.62
C ARG A 124 -21.99 -22.50 -11.97
N PRO A 125 -22.46 -23.30 -11.00
CA PRO A 125 -23.46 -24.33 -11.30
C PRO A 125 -24.61 -23.69 -12.10
N PRO A 126 -25.16 -24.38 -13.10
CA PRO A 126 -26.27 -23.85 -13.89
C PRO A 126 -27.41 -23.42 -12.93
N PRO A 127 -28.20 -22.40 -13.30
CA PRO A 127 -29.31 -21.96 -12.46
C PRO A 127 -30.22 -23.15 -12.15
N LEU A 128 -30.70 -23.24 -10.90
CA LEU A 128 -31.62 -24.29 -10.49
C LEU A 128 -32.89 -24.25 -11.35
N SER A 129 -33.43 -25.41 -11.71
CA SER A 129 -34.77 -25.48 -12.30
C SER A 129 -35.84 -25.07 -11.27
N LEU A 130 -37.04 -24.70 -11.73
CA LEU A 130 -38.14 -24.32 -10.84
C LEU A 130 -38.48 -25.42 -9.82
N GLU A 131 -38.46 -26.69 -10.23
CA GLU A 131 -38.69 -27.82 -9.33
C GLU A 131 -37.57 -27.97 -8.28
N GLN A 132 -36.33 -27.67 -8.66
CA GLN A 132 -35.19 -27.70 -7.73
C GLN A 132 -35.25 -26.54 -6.74
N MET A 133 -35.66 -25.35 -7.18
CA MET A 133 -35.89 -24.20 -6.30
C MET A 133 -36.99 -24.49 -5.27
N ASP A 134 -38.10 -25.08 -5.71
CA ASP A 134 -39.22 -25.45 -4.84
C ASP A 134 -38.83 -26.53 -3.83
N ARG A 135 -38.00 -27.51 -4.23
CA ARG A 135 -37.40 -28.48 -3.31
C ARG A 135 -36.47 -27.83 -2.29
N ALA A 136 -35.61 -26.90 -2.72
CA ALA A 136 -34.69 -26.20 -1.84
C ALA A 136 -35.44 -25.28 -0.85
N ALA A 137 -36.51 -24.62 -1.30
CA ALA A 137 -37.36 -23.79 -0.46
C ALA A 137 -38.05 -24.60 0.65
N ARG A 138 -38.54 -25.81 0.33
CA ARG A 138 -39.08 -26.73 1.35
C ARG A 138 -38.02 -27.19 2.33
N ALA A 139 -36.85 -27.61 1.84
CA ALA A 139 -35.74 -28.05 2.70
C ALA A 139 -35.25 -26.95 3.66
N CYS A 140 -35.18 -25.70 3.21
CA CYS A 140 -34.82 -24.56 4.07
C CYS A 140 -35.85 -24.29 5.19
N GLY A 141 -37.11 -24.72 5.03
CA GLY A 141 -38.14 -24.61 6.06
C GLY A 141 -38.03 -25.68 7.14
N ASP A 142 -37.53 -26.87 6.80
CA ASP A 142 -37.49 -28.03 7.69
C ASP A 142 -36.25 -28.06 8.59
N ASP A 143 -35.10 -27.55 8.12
CA ASP A 143 -33.81 -27.65 8.83
C ASP A 143 -33.55 -26.51 9.85
N GLY A 144 -34.48 -25.56 10.01
CA GLY A 144 -34.44 -24.52 11.06
C GLY A 144 -33.25 -23.54 11.01
N GLN A 145 -32.34 -23.69 10.05
CA GLN A 145 -31.22 -22.78 9.80
C GLN A 145 -31.49 -22.08 8.48
N GLY A 146 -32.11 -20.91 8.60
CA GLY A 146 -32.63 -20.13 7.49
C GLY A 146 -31.64 -19.96 6.34
N CYS A 147 -32.18 -20.06 5.13
CA CYS A 147 -31.65 -19.43 3.92
C CYS A 147 -31.39 -17.94 4.25
N VAL A 148 -30.20 -17.60 4.78
CA VAL A 148 -29.89 -16.24 5.19
C VAL A 148 -29.64 -15.36 3.98
N ASP A 149 -30.59 -14.47 3.74
CA ASP A 149 -30.48 -13.33 2.82
C ASP A 149 -29.47 -12.30 3.36
N ASN A 150 -28.17 -12.56 3.25
CA ASN A 150 -27.14 -11.52 3.43
C ASN A 150 -26.96 -10.68 2.15
N ALA A 151 -28.04 -10.39 1.42
CA ALA A 151 -28.03 -9.56 0.22
C ALA A 151 -28.56 -8.13 0.46
N ALA A 152 -29.02 -7.80 1.68
CA ALA A 152 -29.61 -6.51 2.02
C ALA A 152 -28.83 -5.72 3.10
N ALA A 153 -27.52 -5.93 3.22
CA ALA A 153 -26.65 -5.12 4.07
C ALA A 153 -25.45 -4.63 3.24
N GLY A 154 -25.65 -3.58 2.46
CA GLY A 154 -24.60 -2.97 1.64
C GLY A 154 -25.03 -1.89 0.65
N ALA A 155 -26.21 -1.30 0.84
CA ALA A 155 -26.64 -0.13 0.08
C ALA A 155 -27.39 0.84 1.00
N GLU A 156 -26.62 1.56 1.82
CA GLU A 156 -26.84 2.96 2.21
C GLU A 156 -25.56 3.51 2.86
#